data_AF-A0A3B9XMK4-F1
#
_entry.id   AF-A0A3B9XMK4-F1
#
_cell.length_a   1.000
_cell.length_b   1.000
_cell.length_c   1.000
_cell.angle_alpha   90.00
_cell.angle_beta   90.00
_cell.angle_gamma   90.00
#
_symmetry.space_group_name_H-M   'P 1'
#
loop_
_entity.id
_entity.type
_entity.pdbx_description
1 polymer ?
#
loop_
_entity_poly.entity_id
_entity_poly.type
_entity_poly.pdbx_seq_one_letter_code
_entity_poly.pdbx_strand_id
1 'polypeptide(L)'
;DEPPAAGAPSEHPSPALQQLKTHLQLAEPQLELIPGFRCWIEAPGEVIPVYMAAATDRDPFPPPAGSHWIELPESWMFTPLERELLREAYEFLLT
;
A
#
# COMPACT_ATOMS: atom_id res chain seq x y z
N ASP A 1 7.18 -0.28 13.84
CA ASP A 1 6.38 -0.92 14.91
C ASP A 1 6.22 0.08 16.05
N GLU A 2 5.08 0.75 16.24
CA GLU A 2 3.76 0.25 16.70
C GLU A 2 2.62 1.22 16.27
N PRO A 3 1.32 0.83 16.26
CA PRO A 3 0.55 0.60 17.48
C PRO A 3 -0.22 -0.74 17.47
N PRO A 4 -0.36 -1.40 18.63
CA PRO A 4 -1.58 -1.20 19.41
C PRO A 4 -1.42 -1.30 20.94
N ALA A 5 -2.22 -0.53 21.70
CA ALA A 5 -2.54 -0.88 23.09
C ALA A 5 -3.80 -1.78 23.16
N ALA A 6 -3.57 -3.05 23.48
CA ALA A 6 -4.49 -4.11 23.92
C ALA A 6 -5.76 -4.37 23.07
N GLY A 7 -5.63 -5.29 22.10
CA GLY A 7 -6.72 -6.20 21.75
C GLY A 7 -7.02 -6.40 20.26
N ALA A 8 -6.49 -5.57 19.37
CA ALA A 8 -6.74 -5.74 17.94
C ALA A 8 -5.88 -6.89 17.38
N PRO A 9 -6.47 -7.93 16.76
CA PRO A 9 -5.70 -8.97 16.11
C PRO A 9 -4.79 -8.33 15.05
N SER A 10 -3.54 -8.78 14.99
CA SER A 10 -2.63 -8.45 13.89
C SER A 10 -3.25 -8.99 12.60
N GLU A 11 -4.04 -8.18 11.91
CA GLU A 11 -4.59 -8.54 10.62
C GLU A 11 -3.43 -8.86 9.68
N HIS A 12 -3.40 -10.09 9.17
CA HIS A 12 -2.41 -10.49 8.19
C HIS A 12 -2.63 -9.66 6.92
N PRO A 13 -1.58 -9.22 6.19
CA PRO A 13 -1.75 -8.38 4.99
C PRO A 13 -2.32 -9.14 3.77
N SER A 14 -2.29 -10.47 3.75
CA SER A 14 -2.73 -11.27 2.59
C SER A 14 -4.18 -11.07 2.17
N PRO A 15 -5.19 -11.02 3.07
CA PRO A 15 -6.57 -10.73 2.69
C PRO A 15 -6.72 -9.36 2.02
N ALA A 16 -6.01 -8.33 2.51
CA ALA A 16 -6.03 -7.00 1.90
C ALA A 16 -5.45 -7.02 0.47
N LEU A 17 -4.33 -7.73 0.25
CA LEU A 17 -3.78 -7.91 -1.10
C LEU A 17 -4.77 -8.65 -2.03
N GLN A 18 -5.45 -9.69 -1.53
CA GLN A 18 -6.42 -10.44 -2.33
C GLN A 18 -7.64 -9.61 -2.69
N GLN A 19 -8.12 -8.78 -1.76
CA GLN A 19 -9.19 -7.80 -2.02
C GLN A 19 -8.77 -6.77 -3.07
N LEU A 20 -7.55 -6.25 -2.98
CA LEU A 20 -6.99 -5.30 -3.95
C LEU A 20 -6.93 -5.92 -5.36
N LYS A 21 -6.38 -7.13 -5.48
CA LYS A 21 -6.30 -7.86 -6.76
C LYS A 21 -7.69 -8.07 -7.37
N THR A 22 -8.66 -8.45 -6.55
CA THR A 22 -10.05 -8.64 -6.99
C THR A 22 -10.68 -7.33 -7.45
N HIS A 23 -10.51 -6.25 -6.68
CA HIS A 23 -11.06 -4.93 -7.00
C HIS A 23 -10.49 -4.36 -8.30
N LEU A 24 -9.18 -4.51 -8.48
CA LEU A 24 -8.45 -4.03 -9.66
C LEU A 24 -8.47 -5.03 -10.84
N GLN A 25 -9.13 -6.18 -10.68
CA GLN A 25 -9.21 -7.26 -11.68
C GLN A 25 -7.84 -7.73 -12.19
N LEU A 26 -6.87 -7.80 -11.27
CA LEU A 26 -5.51 -8.23 -11.56
C LEU A 26 -5.41 -9.75 -11.63
N ALA A 27 -4.61 -10.24 -12.58
CA ALA A 27 -4.22 -11.64 -12.63
C ALA A 27 -3.15 -11.93 -11.56
N GLU A 28 -3.14 -13.14 -11.01
CA GLU A 28 -1.97 -13.57 -10.23
C GLU A 28 -0.79 -13.88 -11.17
N PRO A 29 0.46 -13.53 -10.82
CA PRO A 29 0.92 -12.95 -9.56
C PRO A 29 1.19 -11.43 -9.61
N GLN A 30 0.51 -10.65 -10.43
CA GLN A 30 0.88 -9.26 -10.80
C GLN A 30 1.28 -8.29 -9.66
N LEU A 31 0.84 -8.54 -8.42
CA LEU A 31 1.27 -7.82 -7.22
C LEU A 31 1.71 -8.79 -6.12
N GLU A 32 2.80 -8.43 -5.44
CA GLU A 32 3.31 -9.09 -4.25
C GLU A 32 3.48 -8.09 -3.10
N LEU A 33 3.24 -8.55 -1.87
CA LEU A 33 3.45 -7.72 -0.67
C LEU A 33 4.94 -7.48 -0.45
N ILE A 34 5.29 -6.25 -0.13
CA ILE A 34 6.64 -5.92 0.35
C ILE A 34 6.74 -6.32 1.83
N PRO A 35 7.57 -7.32 2.17
CA PRO A 35 7.69 -7.79 3.54
C PRO A 35 8.32 -6.72 4.43
N GLY A 36 7.81 -6.59 5.66
CA GLY A 36 8.37 -5.68 6.67
C GLY A 36 7.86 -4.24 6.58
N PHE A 37 7.22 -3.83 5.49
CA PHE A 37 6.57 -2.52 5.44
C PHE A 37 5.18 -2.56 6.08
N ARG A 38 4.96 -1.68 7.05
CA ARG A 38 3.64 -1.41 7.62
C ARG A 38 3.64 -0.02 8.26
N CYS A 39 2.70 0.82 7.86
CA CYS A 39 2.39 2.07 8.56
C CYS A 39 0.92 2.11 8.96
N TRP A 40 0.54 3.15 9.71
CA TRP A 40 -0.77 3.23 10.36
C TRP A 40 -1.36 4.62 10.17
N ILE A 41 -2.63 4.66 9.80
CA ILE A 41 -3.42 5.89 9.73
C ILE A 41 -4.36 5.90 10.93
N GLU A 42 -4.27 6.93 11.76
CA GLU A 42 -5.26 7.19 12.79
C GLU A 42 -6.48 7.88 12.18
N ALA A 43 -7.64 7.25 12.33
CA ALA A 43 -8.93 7.81 11.95
C ALA A 43 -9.89 7.81 13.16
N PRO A 44 -10.97 8.61 13.16
CA PRO A 44 -11.89 8.65 14.28
C PRO A 44 -12.48 7.27 14.62
N GLY A 45 -12.02 6.67 15.72
CA GLY A 45 -12.50 5.38 16.21
C GLY A 45 -11.80 4.15 15.64
N GLU A 46 -10.81 4.32 14.76
CA GLU A 46 -10.06 3.20 14.18
C GLU A 46 -8.60 3.54 13.86
N VAL A 47 -7.76 2.52 13.83
CA VAL A 47 -6.40 2.61 13.29
C VAL A 47 -6.33 1.71 12.08
N ILE A 48 -6.07 2.30 10.92
CA ILE A 48 -6.07 1.60 9.64
C ILE A 48 -4.63 1.21 9.29
N PRO A 49 -4.30 -0.09 9.16
CA PRO A 49 -3.00 -0.50 8.68
C PRO A 49 -2.87 -0.23 7.17
N VAL A 50 -1.73 0.30 6.77
CA VAL A 50 -1.35 0.49 5.37
C VAL A 50 -0.17 -0.43 5.05
N TYR A 51 -0.30 -1.16 3.96
CA TYR A 51 0.69 -2.09 3.45
C TYR A 51 1.19 -1.62 2.09
N MET A 52 2.37 -2.10 1.70
CA MET A 52 2.94 -1.84 0.39
C MET A 52 2.96 -3.14 -0.42
N ALA A 53 2.62 -3.01 -1.70
CA ALA A 53 2.76 -4.07 -2.68
C ALA A 53 3.52 -3.55 -3.90
N ALA A 54 4.29 -4.41 -4.54
CA ALA A 54 5.03 -4.11 -5.76
C ALA A 54 4.56 -5.01 -6.91
N ALA A 55 4.68 -4.50 -8.13
CA ALA A 55 4.53 -5.31 -9.32
C ALA A 55 5.66 -6.36 -9.39
N THR A 56 5.31 -7.59 -9.76
CA THR A 56 6.29 -8.70 -9.86
C THR A 56 7.19 -8.61 -11.09
N ASP A 57 6.68 -7.98 -12.14
CA ASP A 57 7.39 -7.81 -13.40
C ASP A 57 8.04 -6.42 -13.51
N ARG A 58 9.14 -6.36 -14.27
CA ARG A 58 9.94 -5.14 -14.46
C ARG A 58 9.19 -4.05 -15.23
N ASP A 59 8.25 -4.44 -16.07
CA ASP A 59 7.35 -3.52 -16.78
C ASP A 59 5.98 -3.63 -16.12
N PRO A 60 5.42 -2.55 -15.56
CA PRO A 60 4.12 -2.63 -14.93
C PRO A 60 3.07 -3.06 -15.96
N PHE A 61 2.22 -3.98 -15.56
CA PHE A 61 1.02 -4.33 -16.32
C PHE A 61 0.20 -3.07 -16.61
N PRO A 62 -0.65 -3.06 -17.66
CA PRO A 62 -1.50 -1.91 -17.96
C PRO A 62 -2.31 -1.48 -16.71
N PRO A 63 -2.40 -0.17 -16.41
CA PRO A 63 -3.11 0.27 -15.22
C PRO A 63 -4.59 -0.17 -15.29
N PRO A 64 -5.17 -0.62 -14.17
CA PRO A 64 -6.59 -0.97 -14.08
C PRO A 64 -7.50 0.15 -14.60
N ALA A 65 -8.68 -0.21 -15.09
CA ALA A 65 -9.66 0.75 -15.60
C ALA A 65 -9.97 1.84 -14.56
N GLY A 66 -9.86 3.11 -14.97
CA GLY A 66 -10.06 4.26 -14.09
C GLY A 66 -8.84 4.67 -13.26
N SER A 67 -7.69 4.01 -13.45
CA SER A 67 -6.41 4.36 -12.82
C SER A 67 -5.34 4.65 -13.87
N HIS A 68 -4.21 5.19 -13.43
CA HIS A 68 -3.01 5.37 -14.23
C HIS A 68 -1.79 5.17 -13.33
N TRP A 69 -0.69 4.71 -13.92
CA TRP A 69 0.60 4.74 -13.26
C TRP A 69 1.10 6.18 -13.18
N ILE A 70 1.77 6.48 -12.08
CA ILE A 70 2.44 7.76 -11.88
C ILE A 70 3.91 7.52 -11.54
N GLU A 71 4.75 8.47 -11.91
CA GLU A 71 6.11 8.57 -11.42
C GLU A 71 6.14 9.31 -10.07
N LEU A 72 7.14 9.02 -9.23
CA LEU A 72 7.27 9.67 -7.91
C LEU A 72 7.21 11.22 -7.95
N PRO A 73 7.81 11.90 -8.95
CA PRO A 73 7.72 13.36 -9.04
C PRO A 73 6.30 13.88 -9.24
N GLU A 74 5.36 13.07 -9.73
CA GLU A 74 3.95 13.47 -9.97
C GLU A 74 3.11 13.47 -8.69
N SER A 75 3.65 12.95 -7.58
CA SER A 75 2.96 12.88 -6.27
C SER A 75 2.58 14.24 -5.66
N TRP A 76 3.03 15.36 -6.24
CA TRP A 76 2.64 16.71 -5.81
C TRP A 76 1.12 16.96 -5.87
N MET A 77 0.41 16.23 -6.72
CA MET A 77 -1.05 16.33 -6.87
C MET A 77 -1.83 15.71 -5.70
N PHE A 78 -1.17 14.96 -4.82
CA PHE A 78 -1.80 14.27 -3.71
C PHE A 78 -2.01 15.15 -2.49
N THR A 79 -2.88 14.71 -1.59
CA THR A 79 -3.11 15.32 -0.28
C THR A 79 -1.86 15.21 0.61
N PRO A 80 -1.75 16.02 1.69
CA PRO A 80 -0.63 15.91 2.61
C PRO A 80 -0.44 14.51 3.22
N LEU A 81 -1.53 13.81 3.54
CA LEU A 81 -1.49 12.46 4.10
C LEU A 81 -0.92 11.45 3.09
N GLU A 82 -1.41 11.47 1.86
CA GLU A 82 -0.92 10.58 0.79
C GLU A 82 0.56 10.80 0.49
N ARG A 83 1.02 12.05 0.46
CA ARG A 83 2.45 12.36 0.27
C ARG A 83 3.30 11.85 1.43
N GLU A 84 2.79 11.91 2.66
CA GLU A 84 3.48 11.37 3.83
C GLU A 84 3.59 9.84 3.75
N LEU A 85 2.50 9.15 3.36
CA LEU A 85 2.54 7.70 3.16
C LEU A 85 3.54 7.29 2.07
N LEU A 86 3.60 8.05 0.97
CA LEU A 86 4.60 7.82 -0.08
C LEU A 86 6.02 8.08 0.40
N ARG A 87 6.23 9.11 1.24
CA ARG A 87 7.54 9.38 1.85
C ARG A 87 7.99 8.22 2.73
N GLU A 88 7.14 7.73 3.62
CA GLU A 88 7.42 6.58 4.49
C GLU A 88 7.73 5.31 3.68
N ALA A 89 6.94 5.04 2.62
CA ALA A 89 7.20 3.92 1.72
C ALA A 89 8.53 4.08 0.98
N TYR A 90 8.84 5.28 0.48
CA TYR A 90 10.09 5.55 -0.22
C TYR A 90 11.30 5.40 0.70
N GLU A 91 11.24 5.93 1.92
CA GLU A 91 12.32 5.80 2.91
C GLU A 91 12.58 4.33 3.27
N PHE A 92 11.53 3.53 3.44
CA PHE A 92 11.65 2.09 3.66
C PHE A 92 12.34 1.36 2.50
N LEU A 93 12.10 1.77 1.25
CA LEU A 93 12.74 1.14 0.09
C LEU A 93 14.22 1.51 -0.05
N LEU A 94 14.69 2.56 0.63
CA LEU A 94 16.09 2.98 0.64
C LEU A 94 16.92 2.32 1.76
N THR A 95 16.28 1.63 2.71
CA THR A 95 16.94 0.92 3.81
C THR A 95 17.24 -0.53 3.46
#